data_AF-A0A1V6HD54-F1
#
_entry.id   AF-A0A1V6HD54-F1
#
_cell.length_a   1.000
_cell.length_b   1.000
_cell.length_c   1.000
_cell.angle_alpha   90.00
_cell.angle_beta   90.00
_cell.angle_gamma   90.00
#
_symmetry.space_group_name_H-M   'P 1'
#
loop_
_entity.id
_entity.type
_entity.pdbx_description
1 polymer ?
#
loop_
_entity_poly.entity_id
_entity_poly.type
_entity_poly.pdbx_seq_one_letter_code
_entity_poly.pdbx_strand_id
1 'polypeptide(L)'
;MKKKISRSQQIPKYGTPIRSTLISYLTALPDYQEGLRKGFPLFTTKELDEIRDNYKDGLTWKDIDKILSAKGIFFKKATFRKYIQEGNISKAIGYKNTENGRVAIFPVDTISHINFIQYYYKVIDGEHIDNILEIIKDKKISYLEVIENNLAWKDNIYASIFDYICHGDGDTADAIKKALGCRPHDRDKFLKILNDINDKFDKTIRNDIDKFVSQLQKMYLTVFEITDDNQGGQDE
;
A
#
# COMPACT_ATOMS: atom_id res chain seq x y z
N MET A 1 -19.98 -28.99 -12.00
CA MET A 1 -18.69 -28.63 -12.64
C MET A 1 -18.22 -27.30 -12.07
N LYS A 2 -17.07 -27.24 -11.38
CA LYS A 2 -16.49 -25.96 -10.94
C LYS A 2 -16.08 -25.17 -12.18
N LYS A 3 -16.60 -23.95 -12.35
CA LYS A 3 -16.25 -23.05 -13.46
C LYS A 3 -14.73 -22.83 -13.42
N LYS A 4 -14.01 -23.26 -14.46
CA LYS A 4 -12.56 -23.01 -14.58
C LYS A 4 -12.38 -21.50 -14.65
N ILE A 5 -11.89 -20.90 -13.57
CA ILE A 5 -11.61 -19.46 -13.47
C ILE A 5 -10.63 -19.12 -14.61
N SER A 6 -10.92 -18.12 -15.43
CA SER A 6 -10.02 -17.77 -16.54
C SER A 6 -8.73 -17.20 -15.97
N ARG A 7 -7.58 -17.47 -16.62
CA ARG A 7 -6.26 -16.94 -16.21
C ARG A 7 -6.27 -15.43 -15.90
N SER A 8 -7.09 -14.67 -16.64
CA SER A 8 -7.27 -13.22 -16.42
C SER A 8 -7.94 -12.81 -15.11
N GLN A 9 -8.67 -13.72 -14.46
CA GLN A 9 -9.28 -13.50 -13.16
C GLN A 9 -8.34 -13.85 -11.99
N GLN A 10 -7.21 -14.49 -12.26
CA GLN A 10 -6.25 -14.94 -11.23
C GLN A 10 -5.15 -13.91 -10.96
N ILE A 11 -4.96 -12.94 -11.86
CA ILE A 11 -3.94 -11.90 -11.68
C ILE A 11 -4.34 -10.96 -10.52
N PRO A 12 -3.46 -10.76 -9.52
CA PRO A 12 -3.67 -9.78 -8.47
C PRO A 12 -3.87 -8.38 -9.04
N LYS A 13 -4.90 -7.70 -8.55
CA LYS A 13 -5.30 -6.36 -9.02
C LYS A 13 -4.26 -5.30 -8.67
N TYR A 14 -4.24 -4.23 -9.45
CA TYR A 14 -3.43 -3.04 -9.19
C TYR A 14 -3.67 -2.54 -7.75
N GLY A 15 -2.61 -2.08 -7.10
CA GLY A 15 -2.65 -1.54 -5.73
C GLY A 15 -2.73 -2.59 -4.62
N THR A 16 -2.87 -3.88 -4.94
CA THR A 16 -2.82 -4.93 -3.91
C THR A 16 -1.38 -5.20 -3.46
N PRO A 17 -1.13 -5.50 -2.17
CA PRO A 17 0.22 -5.81 -1.68
C PRO A 17 0.88 -6.96 -2.45
N ILE A 18 0.11 -8.02 -2.74
CA ILE A 18 0.59 -9.17 -3.53
C ILE A 18 1.07 -8.72 -4.91
N ARG A 19 0.34 -7.83 -5.58
CA ARG A 19 0.74 -7.29 -6.88
C ARG A 19 2.06 -6.52 -6.80
N SER A 20 2.23 -5.68 -5.79
CA SER A 20 3.46 -4.91 -5.58
C SER A 20 4.65 -5.84 -5.31
N THR A 21 4.48 -6.86 -4.46
CA THR A 21 5.49 -7.88 -4.18
C THR A 21 5.86 -8.68 -5.43
N LEU A 22 4.88 -9.10 -6.22
CA LEU A 22 5.16 -9.82 -7.47
C LEU A 22 5.98 -8.96 -8.43
N ILE A 23 5.65 -7.67 -8.57
CA ILE A 23 6.40 -6.74 -9.43
C ILE A 23 7.83 -6.54 -8.93
N SER A 24 8.06 -6.42 -7.62
CA SER A 24 9.40 -6.19 -7.08
C SER A 24 10.35 -7.36 -7.32
N TYR A 25 9.85 -8.59 -7.33
CA TYR A 25 10.66 -9.78 -7.60
C TYR A 25 10.65 -10.22 -9.07
N LEU A 26 9.69 -9.71 -9.87
CA LEU A 26 9.44 -10.14 -11.24
C LEU A 26 10.73 -10.23 -12.07
N THR A 27 11.48 -9.14 -12.08
CA THR A 27 12.68 -9.02 -12.89
C THR A 27 13.82 -9.90 -12.39
N ALA A 28 13.80 -10.39 -11.15
CA ALA A 28 14.82 -11.29 -10.62
C ALA A 28 14.54 -12.77 -10.94
N LEU A 29 13.35 -13.10 -11.46
CA LEU A 29 12.98 -14.49 -11.74
C LEU A 29 13.83 -15.09 -12.87
N PRO A 30 14.32 -16.34 -12.73
CA PRO A 30 15.12 -16.99 -13.77
C PRO A 30 14.45 -17.01 -15.15
N ASP A 31 13.16 -17.31 -15.22
CA ASP A 31 12.41 -17.35 -16.48
C ASP A 31 12.17 -15.95 -17.07
N TYR A 32 12.10 -14.93 -16.22
CA TYR A 32 12.05 -13.54 -16.68
C TYR A 32 13.36 -13.15 -17.37
N GLN A 33 14.48 -13.50 -16.72
CA GLN A 33 15.81 -13.29 -17.28
C GLN A 33 16.03 -14.10 -18.56
N GLU A 34 15.53 -15.33 -18.62
CA GLU A 34 15.55 -16.12 -19.84
C GLU A 34 14.67 -15.52 -20.94
N GLY A 35 13.50 -14.97 -20.59
CA GLY A 35 12.65 -14.21 -21.51
C GLY A 35 13.38 -13.01 -22.11
N LEU A 36 14.10 -12.24 -21.28
CA LEU A 36 14.94 -11.14 -21.75
C LEU A 36 16.02 -11.62 -22.72
N ARG A 37 16.72 -12.72 -22.41
CA ARG A 37 17.76 -13.31 -23.29
C ARG A 37 17.21 -13.79 -24.62
N LYS A 38 16.00 -14.33 -24.63
CA LYS A 38 15.26 -14.75 -25.84
C LYS A 38 14.74 -13.58 -26.67
N GLY A 39 14.96 -12.33 -26.23
CA GLY A 39 14.55 -11.13 -26.96
C GLY A 39 13.07 -10.77 -26.80
N PHE A 40 12.39 -11.29 -25.77
CA PHE A 40 11.03 -10.84 -25.49
C PHE A 40 11.03 -9.35 -25.09
N PRO A 41 10.01 -8.58 -25.51
CA PRO A 41 9.94 -7.15 -25.26
C PRO A 41 9.51 -6.89 -23.79
N LEU A 42 10.46 -7.03 -22.88
CA LEU A 42 10.33 -6.97 -21.42
C LEU A 42 11.30 -5.95 -20.83
N PHE A 43 10.90 -5.21 -19.79
CA PHE A 43 11.75 -4.21 -19.15
C PHE A 43 12.59 -4.78 -18.01
N THR A 44 13.89 -4.48 -18.02
CA THR A 44 14.80 -4.74 -16.90
C THR A 44 14.49 -3.84 -15.70
N THR A 45 14.97 -4.22 -14.51
CA THR A 45 14.84 -3.39 -13.29
C THR A 45 15.38 -1.99 -13.51
N LYS A 46 16.56 -1.89 -14.12
CA LYS A 46 17.23 -0.61 -14.41
C LYS A 46 16.37 0.28 -15.31
N GLU A 47 15.79 -0.27 -16.37
CA GLU A 47 14.91 0.49 -17.26
C GLU A 47 13.64 0.97 -16.55
N LEU A 48 13.05 0.14 -15.68
CA LEU A 48 11.88 0.52 -14.89
C LEU A 48 12.21 1.62 -13.87
N ASP A 49 13.38 1.55 -13.24
CA ASP A 49 13.85 2.58 -12.31
C ASP A 49 14.13 3.90 -13.05
N GLU A 50 14.78 3.86 -14.22
CA GLU A 50 15.02 5.03 -15.07
C GLU A 50 13.69 5.68 -15.52
N ILE A 51 12.69 4.88 -15.90
CA ILE A 51 11.34 5.40 -16.20
C ILE A 51 10.75 6.07 -14.97
N ARG A 52 10.91 5.48 -13.78
CA ARG A 52 10.38 6.07 -12.56
C ARG A 52 11.02 7.42 -12.25
N ASP A 53 12.31 7.54 -12.46
CA ASP A 53 13.05 8.77 -12.20
C ASP A 53 12.76 9.87 -13.23
N ASN A 54 12.52 9.50 -14.48
CA ASN A 54 12.21 10.45 -15.56
C ASN A 54 10.77 10.96 -15.54
N TYR A 55 9.84 10.22 -14.92
CA TYR A 55 8.41 10.51 -14.94
C TYR A 55 7.80 10.61 -13.53
N LYS A 56 8.48 11.33 -12.62
CA LYS A 56 8.07 11.49 -11.21
C LYS A 56 6.64 12.02 -11.04
N ASP A 57 6.21 12.91 -11.93
CA ASP A 57 4.88 13.52 -11.90
C ASP A 57 3.78 12.64 -12.56
N GLY A 58 4.15 11.44 -13.01
CA GLY A 58 3.27 10.52 -13.70
C GLY A 58 3.40 10.56 -15.22
N LEU A 59 2.58 9.75 -15.88
CA LEU A 59 2.69 9.41 -17.30
C LEU A 59 1.42 9.79 -18.05
N THR A 60 1.52 10.41 -19.22
CA THR A 60 0.38 10.50 -20.14
C THR A 60 0.24 9.21 -20.96
N TRP A 61 -0.91 9.01 -21.61
CA TRP A 61 -1.05 7.91 -22.60
C TRP A 61 0.02 7.97 -23.70
N LYS A 62 0.41 9.18 -24.14
CA LYS A 62 1.43 9.36 -25.19
C LYS A 62 2.80 8.91 -24.70
N ASP A 63 3.13 9.19 -23.43
CA ASP A 63 4.38 8.72 -22.82
C ASP A 63 4.39 7.20 -22.69
N ILE A 64 3.28 6.63 -22.20
CA ILE A 64 3.12 5.17 -22.09
C ILE A 64 3.29 4.50 -23.45
N ASP A 65 2.57 4.97 -24.47
CA ASP A 65 2.64 4.42 -25.82
C ASP A 65 4.04 4.53 -26.42
N LYS A 66 4.73 5.67 -26.20
CA LYS A 66 6.12 5.87 -26.64
C LYS A 66 7.09 4.89 -25.96
N ILE A 67 7.02 4.77 -24.64
CA ILE A 67 7.90 3.89 -23.84
C ILE A 67 7.70 2.43 -24.27
N LEU A 68 6.44 2.00 -24.39
CA LEU A 68 6.11 0.64 -24.79
C LEU A 68 6.53 0.37 -26.24
N SER A 69 6.26 1.29 -27.16
CA SER A 69 6.62 1.14 -28.57
C SER A 69 8.14 1.10 -28.78
N ALA A 70 8.90 1.92 -28.04
CA ALA A 70 10.37 1.87 -28.05
C ALA A 70 10.92 0.51 -27.61
N LYS A 71 10.18 -0.20 -26.75
CA LYS A 71 10.51 -1.56 -26.31
C LYS A 71 10.00 -2.66 -27.25
N GLY A 72 9.31 -2.31 -28.34
CA GLY A 72 8.68 -3.26 -29.25
C GLY A 72 7.33 -3.81 -28.74
N ILE A 73 6.73 -3.17 -27.73
CA ILE A 73 5.43 -3.58 -27.18
C ILE A 73 4.32 -2.78 -27.85
N PHE A 74 3.59 -3.41 -28.76
CA PHE A 74 2.37 -2.82 -29.32
C PHE A 74 1.21 -2.95 -28.34
N PHE A 75 0.80 -1.83 -27.73
CA PHE A 75 -0.24 -1.81 -26.71
C PHE A 75 -1.41 -0.91 -27.09
N LYS A 76 -2.51 -1.52 -27.56
CA LYS A 76 -3.68 -0.77 -28.03
C LYS A 76 -4.34 0.01 -26.88
N LYS A 77 -4.70 1.28 -27.15
CA LYS A 77 -5.44 2.15 -26.20
C LYS A 77 -6.74 1.52 -25.69
N ALA A 78 -7.42 0.74 -26.52
CA ALA A 78 -8.63 0.01 -26.10
C ALA A 78 -8.32 -1.05 -25.03
N THR A 79 -7.22 -1.80 -25.18
CA THR A 79 -6.75 -2.78 -24.19
C THR A 79 -6.35 -2.11 -22.89
N PHE A 80 -5.65 -0.96 -22.96
CA PHE A 80 -5.34 -0.16 -21.79
C PHE A 80 -6.59 0.24 -21.02
N ARG A 81 -7.60 0.80 -21.70
CA ARG A 81 -8.88 1.15 -21.07
C ARG A 81 -9.57 -0.05 -20.44
N LYS A 82 -9.56 -1.21 -21.11
CA LYS A 82 -10.11 -2.45 -20.57
C LYS A 82 -9.39 -2.86 -19.29
N TYR A 83 -8.06 -2.82 -19.25
CA TYR A 83 -7.30 -3.16 -18.05
C TYR A 83 -7.51 -2.18 -16.90
N ILE A 84 -7.77 -0.91 -17.18
CA ILE A 84 -8.19 0.06 -16.15
C ILE A 84 -9.56 -0.33 -15.59
N GLN A 85 -10.53 -0.62 -16.46
CA GLN A 85 -11.88 -1.03 -16.04
C GLN A 85 -11.87 -2.33 -15.23
N GLU A 86 -11.01 -3.28 -15.60
CA GLU A 86 -10.83 -4.54 -14.90
C GLU A 86 -9.95 -4.43 -13.64
N GLY A 87 -9.38 -3.25 -13.34
CA GLY A 87 -8.52 -3.03 -12.17
C GLY A 87 -7.13 -3.68 -12.26
N ASN A 88 -6.66 -4.03 -13.46
CA ASN A 88 -5.31 -4.56 -13.70
C ASN A 88 -4.27 -3.44 -13.84
N ILE A 89 -4.72 -2.21 -14.17
CA ILE A 89 -3.94 -0.98 -14.24
C ILE A 89 -4.68 0.11 -13.47
N SER A 90 -3.96 1.05 -12.88
CA SER A 90 -4.55 2.17 -12.16
C SER A 90 -5.42 3.07 -13.03
N LYS A 91 -6.37 3.75 -12.40
CA LYS A 91 -7.06 4.90 -12.99
C LYS A 91 -6.10 6.10 -13.09
N ALA A 92 -6.51 7.11 -13.84
CA ALA A 92 -5.80 8.39 -13.87
C ALA A 92 -5.76 9.01 -12.45
N ILE A 93 -4.59 9.50 -12.05
CA ILE A 93 -4.37 10.22 -10.79
C ILE A 93 -4.60 11.72 -10.93
N GLY A 94 -4.67 12.21 -12.16
CA GLY A 94 -4.85 13.63 -12.42
C GLY A 94 -5.02 13.91 -13.89
N TYR A 95 -5.03 15.19 -14.20
CA TYR A 95 -5.13 15.69 -15.57
C TYR A 95 -4.30 16.96 -15.74
N LYS A 96 -3.62 17.10 -16.88
CA LYS A 96 -2.85 18.29 -17.25
C LYS A 96 -3.47 18.96 -18.47
N ASN A 97 -3.52 20.28 -18.45
CA ASN A 97 -3.92 21.06 -19.62
C ASN A 97 -2.75 21.13 -20.61
N THR A 98 -3.04 20.87 -21.87
CA THR A 98 -2.12 21.00 -23.00
C THR A 98 -2.78 21.87 -24.06
N GLU A 99 -2.00 22.34 -25.04
CA GLU A 99 -2.50 23.12 -26.18
C GLU A 99 -3.67 22.42 -26.92
N ASN A 100 -3.67 21.08 -26.91
CA ASN A 100 -4.69 20.25 -27.56
C ASN A 100 -5.77 19.73 -26.59
N GLY A 101 -5.90 20.34 -25.41
CA GLY A 101 -6.90 20.02 -24.40
C GLY A 101 -6.36 19.29 -23.17
N ARG A 102 -7.27 18.70 -22.40
CA ARG A 102 -6.98 18.10 -21.09
C ARG A 102 -6.56 16.64 -21.24
N VAL A 103 -5.37 16.29 -20.76
CA VAL A 103 -4.78 14.96 -20.89
C VAL A 103 -4.71 14.27 -19.53
N ALA A 104 -5.11 13.00 -19.46
CA ALA A 104 -5.04 12.21 -18.24
C ALA A 104 -3.59 11.85 -17.87
N ILE A 105 -3.28 11.92 -16.57
CA ILE A 105 -2.02 11.49 -15.97
C ILE A 105 -2.25 10.20 -15.20
N PHE A 106 -1.40 9.20 -15.44
CA PHE A 106 -1.39 7.91 -14.78
C PHE A 106 -0.19 7.79 -13.83
N PRO A 107 -0.27 6.92 -12.80
CA PRO A 107 0.86 6.65 -11.91
C PRO A 107 2.13 6.24 -12.65
N VAL A 108 3.28 6.61 -12.09
CA VAL A 108 4.59 6.32 -12.67
C VAL A 108 4.88 4.81 -12.77
N ASP A 109 4.34 4.00 -11.86
CA ASP A 109 4.49 2.54 -11.86
C ASP A 109 3.64 1.83 -12.93
N THR A 110 2.83 2.57 -13.72
CA THR A 110 1.97 2.02 -14.77
C THR A 110 2.74 1.13 -15.74
N ILE A 111 3.98 1.49 -16.11
CA ILE A 111 4.81 0.66 -17.00
C ILE A 111 5.17 -0.67 -16.34
N SER A 112 5.52 -0.67 -15.05
CA SER A 112 5.81 -1.91 -14.30
C SER A 112 4.61 -2.86 -14.27
N HIS A 113 3.39 -2.33 -14.13
CA HIS A 113 2.17 -3.14 -14.19
C HIS A 113 1.90 -3.69 -15.60
N ILE A 114 2.14 -2.91 -16.65
CA ILE A 114 2.02 -3.38 -18.03
C ILE A 114 3.07 -4.44 -18.34
N ASN A 115 4.31 -4.26 -17.87
CA ASN A 115 5.41 -5.21 -18.00
C ASN A 115 5.08 -6.54 -17.33
N PHE A 116 4.52 -6.51 -16.11
CA PHE A 116 4.02 -7.70 -15.42
C PHE A 116 2.94 -8.41 -16.24
N ILE A 117 1.96 -7.65 -16.77
CA ILE A 117 0.88 -8.23 -17.59
C ILE A 117 1.46 -8.86 -18.86
N GLN A 118 2.44 -8.21 -19.50
CA GLN A 118 3.11 -8.77 -20.67
C GLN A 118 3.80 -10.09 -20.36
N TYR A 119 4.59 -10.12 -19.29
CA TYR A 119 5.27 -11.33 -18.86
C TYR A 119 4.28 -12.47 -18.60
N TYR A 120 3.21 -12.18 -17.85
CA TYR A 120 2.18 -13.16 -17.50
C TYR A 120 1.49 -13.77 -18.73
N TYR A 121 1.15 -12.97 -19.74
CA TYR A 121 0.36 -13.46 -20.88
C TYR A 121 1.17 -13.88 -22.10
N LYS A 122 2.40 -13.38 -22.29
CA LYS A 122 3.15 -13.57 -23.54
C LYS A 122 4.45 -14.35 -23.41
N VAL A 123 5.02 -14.46 -22.21
CA VAL A 123 6.38 -15.02 -22.03
C VAL A 123 6.36 -16.33 -21.25
N ILE A 124 5.53 -16.43 -20.21
CA ILE A 124 5.37 -17.68 -19.46
C ILE A 124 4.32 -18.58 -20.14
N ASP A 125 4.64 -19.87 -20.24
CA ASP A 125 3.62 -20.91 -20.32
C ASP A 125 2.99 -20.99 -18.93
N GLY A 126 1.75 -20.51 -18.77
CA GLY A 126 1.12 -20.02 -17.51
C GLY A 126 1.38 -20.77 -16.20
N GLU A 127 1.86 -22.00 -16.25
CA GLU A 127 2.09 -22.95 -15.16
C GLU A 127 2.91 -22.42 -13.98
N HIS A 128 3.99 -21.65 -14.18
CA HIS A 128 4.83 -21.19 -13.06
C HIS A 128 4.20 -20.05 -12.25
N ILE A 129 3.57 -19.08 -12.92
CA ILE A 129 2.78 -18.08 -12.20
C ILE A 129 1.52 -18.75 -11.63
N ASP A 130 0.89 -19.67 -12.36
CA ASP A 130 -0.24 -20.45 -11.87
C ASP A 130 0.16 -21.20 -10.57
N ASN A 131 1.38 -21.75 -10.48
CA ASN A 131 1.93 -22.37 -9.26
C ASN A 131 2.15 -21.38 -8.11
N ILE A 132 2.75 -20.20 -8.37
CA ILE A 132 2.92 -19.17 -7.34
C ILE A 132 1.55 -18.68 -6.85
N LEU A 133 0.63 -18.42 -7.78
CA LEU A 133 -0.74 -18.03 -7.49
C LEU A 133 -1.47 -19.14 -6.73
N GLU A 134 -1.23 -20.40 -7.04
CA GLU A 134 -1.81 -21.55 -6.35
C GLU A 134 -1.28 -21.69 -4.92
N ILE A 135 0.02 -21.47 -4.68
CA ILE A 135 0.62 -21.45 -3.33
C ILE A 135 0.01 -20.34 -2.47
N ILE A 136 -0.36 -19.20 -3.07
CA ILE A 136 -0.88 -18.04 -2.32
C ILE A 136 -2.39 -17.88 -2.40
N LYS A 137 -3.12 -18.66 -3.22
CA LYS A 137 -4.58 -18.48 -3.45
C LYS A 137 -5.38 -18.63 -2.16
N ASP A 138 -4.93 -19.52 -1.30
CA ASP A 138 -5.60 -19.86 -0.04
C ASP A 138 -5.01 -19.10 1.16
N LYS A 139 -3.93 -18.33 0.95
CA LYS A 139 -3.40 -17.45 2.00
C LYS A 139 -4.37 -16.30 2.23
N LYS A 140 -5.04 -16.34 3.37
CA LYS A 140 -5.82 -15.22 3.89
C LYS A 140 -4.93 -14.44 4.84
N ILE A 141 -4.93 -13.13 4.67
CA ILE A 141 -4.34 -12.19 5.63
C ILE A 141 -5.52 -11.38 6.17
N SER A 142 -5.61 -11.30 7.49
CA SER A 142 -6.64 -10.55 8.18
C SER A 142 -6.42 -9.03 8.03
N TYR A 143 -7.48 -8.24 8.22
CA TYR A 143 -7.32 -6.78 8.26
C TYR A 143 -6.44 -6.34 9.42
N LEU A 144 -6.50 -7.06 10.54
CA LEU A 144 -5.65 -6.81 11.71
C LEU A 144 -4.16 -6.88 11.32
N GLU A 145 -3.73 -8.01 10.74
CA GLU A 145 -2.33 -8.20 10.34
C GLU A 145 -1.86 -7.12 9.35
N VAL A 146 -2.69 -6.75 8.36
CA VAL A 146 -2.30 -5.71 7.40
C VAL A 146 -2.22 -4.33 8.07
N ILE A 147 -3.14 -4.02 8.97
CA ILE A 147 -3.13 -2.74 9.71
C ILE A 147 -1.90 -2.67 10.62
N GLU A 148 -1.63 -3.72 11.40
CA GLU A 148 -0.48 -3.77 12.32
C GLU A 148 0.86 -3.64 11.59
N ASN A 149 0.97 -4.22 10.40
CA ASN A 149 2.15 -4.05 9.53
C ASN A 149 2.35 -2.61 9.03
N ASN A 150 1.33 -1.76 9.09
CA ASN A 150 1.41 -0.35 8.69
C ASN A 150 1.59 0.62 9.88
N LEU A 151 1.64 0.12 11.11
CA LEU A 151 1.93 0.92 12.31
C LEU A 151 3.44 1.21 12.42
N ALA A 152 3.78 2.38 12.93
CA ALA A 152 5.13 2.82 13.28
C ALA A 152 5.71 1.95 14.41
N TRP A 153 4.89 1.67 15.42
CA TRP A 153 5.15 0.68 16.45
C TRP A 153 4.46 -0.62 16.04
N LYS A 154 5.14 -1.36 15.16
CA LYS A 154 4.65 -2.62 14.59
C LYS A 154 4.08 -3.53 15.70
N ASP A 155 2.96 -4.18 15.39
CA ASP A 155 2.38 -5.30 16.14
C ASP A 155 1.58 -4.97 17.42
N ASN A 156 1.11 -3.73 17.61
CA ASN A 156 0.15 -3.46 18.68
C ASN A 156 -0.91 -2.41 18.30
N ILE A 157 -2.02 -2.87 17.72
CA ILE A 157 -3.16 -2.00 17.40
C ILE A 157 -3.79 -1.37 18.64
N TYR A 158 -3.76 -2.04 19.79
CA TYR A 158 -4.35 -1.50 21.02
C TYR A 158 -3.59 -0.27 21.50
N ALA A 159 -2.26 -0.35 21.59
CA ALA A 159 -1.41 0.76 21.99
C ALA A 159 -1.59 1.95 21.04
N SER A 160 -1.67 1.68 19.73
CA SER A 160 -1.83 2.71 18.71
C SER A 160 -3.22 3.37 18.77
N ILE A 161 -4.27 2.63 19.12
CA ILE A 161 -5.61 3.19 19.37
C ILE A 161 -5.58 4.06 20.63
N PHE A 162 -4.93 3.61 21.71
CA PHE A 162 -4.81 4.43 22.92
C PHE A 162 -4.05 5.73 22.64
N ASP A 163 -2.96 5.65 21.88
CA ASP A 163 -2.18 6.82 21.49
C ASP A 163 -3.00 7.79 20.64
N TYR A 164 -3.76 7.26 19.67
CA TYR A 164 -4.72 8.03 18.87
C TYR A 164 -5.75 8.76 19.75
N ILE A 165 -6.33 8.08 20.72
CA ILE A 165 -7.34 8.66 21.61
C ILE A 165 -6.72 9.71 22.53
N CYS A 166 -5.56 9.42 23.15
CA CYS A 166 -4.94 10.32 24.12
C CYS A 166 -4.37 11.59 23.48
N HIS A 167 -3.69 11.45 22.34
CA HIS A 167 -2.90 12.52 21.74
C HIS A 167 -3.48 13.08 20.44
N GLY A 168 -4.47 12.42 19.83
CA GLY A 168 -5.06 12.84 18.54
C GLY A 168 -4.14 12.66 17.33
N ASP A 169 -2.90 12.19 17.53
CA ASP A 169 -1.85 12.05 16.51
C ASP A 169 -1.41 10.59 16.31
N GLY A 170 -2.32 9.66 16.56
CA GLY A 170 -2.04 8.23 16.39
C GLY A 170 -1.97 7.83 14.92
N ASP A 171 -0.95 7.05 14.56
CA ASP A 171 -0.73 6.48 13.23
C ASP A 171 -1.79 5.44 12.80
N THR A 172 -2.66 5.00 13.73
CA THR A 172 -3.74 4.03 13.50
C THR A 172 -4.62 4.41 12.32
N ALA A 173 -5.05 5.67 12.21
CA ALA A 173 -5.91 6.12 11.13
C ALA A 173 -5.22 6.00 9.76
N ASP A 174 -3.93 6.32 9.70
CA ASP A 174 -3.13 6.23 8.49
C ASP A 174 -2.79 4.78 8.14
N ALA A 175 -2.55 3.93 9.13
CA ALA A 175 -2.39 2.50 8.95
C ALA A 175 -3.66 1.87 8.34
N ILE A 176 -4.85 2.24 8.81
CA ILE A 176 -6.13 1.82 8.23
C ILE A 176 -6.26 2.30 6.77
N LYS A 177 -5.95 3.58 6.49
CA LYS A 177 -6.01 4.13 5.13
C LYS A 177 -5.09 3.39 4.17
N LYS A 178 -3.87 3.07 4.59
CA LYS A 178 -2.89 2.31 3.79
C LYS A 178 -3.34 0.87 3.58
N ALA A 179 -3.68 0.16 4.66
CA ALA A 179 -4.09 -1.24 4.62
C ALA A 179 -5.33 -1.49 3.75
N LEU A 180 -6.30 -0.58 3.82
CA LEU A 180 -7.61 -0.72 3.16
C LEU A 180 -7.79 0.24 1.98
N GLY A 181 -6.71 0.78 1.42
CA GLY A 181 -6.77 1.72 0.28
C GLY A 181 -7.52 1.16 -0.94
N CYS A 182 -7.45 -0.15 -1.17
CA CYS A 182 -8.18 -0.84 -2.24
C CYS A 182 -9.63 -1.21 -1.89
N ARG A 183 -10.09 -0.95 -0.66
CA ARG A 183 -11.42 -1.30 -0.16
C ARG A 183 -12.05 -0.09 0.56
N PRO A 184 -12.45 0.96 -0.19
CA PRO A 184 -12.87 2.25 0.40
C PRO A 184 -14.05 2.12 1.35
N HIS A 185 -15.04 1.28 1.02
CA HIS A 185 -16.19 1.04 1.91
C HIS A 185 -15.78 0.47 3.28
N ASP A 186 -14.88 -0.51 3.29
CA ASP A 186 -14.40 -1.12 4.53
C ASP A 186 -13.50 -0.16 5.30
N ARG A 187 -12.61 0.55 4.59
CA ARG A 187 -11.77 1.61 5.16
C ARG A 187 -12.63 2.64 5.91
N ASP A 188 -13.63 3.18 5.25
CA ASP A 188 -14.48 4.24 5.81
C ASP A 188 -15.30 3.72 7.00
N LYS A 189 -15.75 2.45 6.94
CA LYS A 189 -16.40 1.78 8.07
C LYS A 189 -15.47 1.71 9.29
N PHE A 190 -14.22 1.27 9.13
CA PHE A 190 -13.30 1.12 10.27
C PHE A 190 -12.78 2.45 10.80
N LEU A 191 -12.57 3.45 9.94
CA LEU A 191 -12.28 4.82 10.37
C LEU A 191 -13.43 5.41 11.20
N LYS A 192 -14.68 5.15 10.79
CA LYS A 192 -15.84 5.54 11.58
C LYS A 192 -15.84 4.88 12.95
N ILE A 193 -15.58 3.56 13.02
CA ILE A 193 -15.50 2.84 14.30
C ILE A 193 -14.41 3.46 15.20
N LEU A 194 -13.24 3.79 14.66
CA LEU A 194 -12.15 4.44 15.39
C LEU A 194 -12.59 5.80 15.97
N ASN A 195 -13.29 6.61 15.16
CA ASN A 195 -13.83 7.89 15.62
C ASN A 195 -14.92 7.72 16.68
N ASP A 196 -15.82 6.75 16.51
CA ASP A 196 -16.88 6.44 17.49
C ASP A 196 -16.27 6.03 18.85
N ILE A 197 -15.13 5.33 18.85
CA ILE A 197 -14.37 5.00 20.06
C ILE A 197 -13.81 6.26 20.73
N ASN A 198 -13.17 7.14 19.97
CA ASN A 198 -12.63 8.40 20.49
C ASN A 198 -13.74 9.27 21.10
N ASP A 199 -14.85 9.45 20.37
CA ASP A 199 -16.01 10.20 20.85
C ASP A 199 -16.56 9.64 22.16
N LYS A 200 -16.58 8.32 22.32
CA LYS A 200 -17.04 7.67 23.55
C LYS A 200 -16.07 7.90 24.71
N PHE A 201 -14.76 7.83 24.46
CA PHE A 201 -13.74 8.13 25.45
C PHE A 201 -13.85 9.58 25.94
N ASP A 202 -13.96 10.53 25.01
CA ASP A 202 -14.07 11.96 25.30
C ASP A 202 -15.31 12.27 26.16
N LYS A 203 -16.45 11.64 25.85
CA LYS A 203 -17.71 11.85 26.59
C LYS A 203 -17.74 11.19 27.96
N THR A 204 -17.01 10.09 28.15
CA THR A 204 -17.18 9.22 29.32
C THR A 204 -16.05 9.36 30.34
N ILE A 205 -14.80 9.40 29.86
CA ILE A 205 -13.62 9.23 30.72
C ILE A 205 -12.73 10.47 30.71
N ARG A 206 -12.57 11.15 29.56
CA ARG A 206 -11.62 12.27 29.43
C ARG A 206 -11.83 13.35 30.50
N ASN A 207 -13.08 13.76 30.72
CA ASN A 207 -13.39 14.77 31.72
C ASN A 207 -12.96 14.39 33.15
N ASP A 208 -13.01 13.10 33.50
CA ASP A 208 -12.62 12.65 34.84
C ASP A 208 -11.09 12.56 34.97
N ILE A 209 -10.40 12.16 33.89
CA ILE A 209 -8.93 12.25 33.80
C ILE A 209 -8.48 13.71 33.92
N ASP A 210 -9.12 14.63 33.19
CA ASP A 210 -8.76 16.05 33.21
C ASP A 210 -8.95 16.67 34.60
N LYS A 211 -10.02 16.29 35.31
CA LYS A 211 -10.23 16.68 36.71
C LYS A 211 -9.13 16.13 37.62
N PHE A 212 -8.79 14.85 37.47
CA PHE A 212 -7.73 14.22 38.26
C PHE A 212 -6.38 14.90 38.03
N VAL A 213 -5.99 15.12 36.77
CA VAL A 213 -4.77 15.84 36.40
C VAL A 213 -4.78 17.27 36.97
N SER A 214 -5.91 17.96 36.85
CA SER A 214 -6.07 19.32 37.41
C SER A 214 -5.94 19.37 38.93
N GLN A 215 -6.31 18.30 39.65
CA GLN A 215 -6.10 18.19 41.09
C GLN A 215 -4.62 17.98 41.40
N LEU A 216 -3.96 17.04 40.72
CA LEU A 216 -2.52 16.79 40.90
C LEU A 216 -1.67 18.03 40.64
N GLN A 217 -1.98 18.81 39.59
CA GLN A 217 -1.25 20.04 39.25
C GLN A 217 -1.35 21.14 40.32
N LYS A 218 -2.34 21.07 41.20
CA LYS A 218 -2.53 22.02 42.32
C LYS A 218 -1.88 21.54 43.61
N MET A 219 -1.41 20.29 43.65
CA MET A 219 -0.73 19.72 44.79
C MET A 219 0.77 19.87 44.59
N TYR A 220 1.46 20.31 45.63
CA TYR A 220 2.90 20.52 45.60
C TYR A 220 3.53 19.77 46.75
N LEU A 221 4.64 19.10 46.46
CA LEU A 221 5.59 18.66 47.46
C LEU A 221 6.71 19.70 47.51
N THR A 222 7.18 19.99 48.71
CA THR A 222 8.41 20.76 48.88
C THR A 222 9.60 19.94 48.39
N VAL A 223 10.67 20.62 48.00
CA VAL A 223 11.92 19.97 47.57
C VAL A 223 12.48 19.05 48.68
N PHE A 224 12.18 19.34 49.95
CA PHE A 224 12.60 18.52 51.10
C PHE A 224 11.76 17.26 51.30
N GLU A 225 10.58 17.16 50.69
CA GLU A 225 9.71 15.97 50.73
C GLU A 225 9.97 15.01 49.55
N ILE A 226 10.72 15.45 48.54
CA ILE A 226 11.15 14.60 47.42
C ILE A 226 12.39 13.84 47.87
N THR A 227 12.21 12.61 48.35
CA THR A 227 13.34 11.69 48.55
C THR A 227 13.75 11.11 47.21
N ASP A 228 14.98 11.39 46.76
CA ASP A 228 15.60 10.61 45.70
C ASP A 228 15.77 9.17 46.21
N ASP A 229 15.12 8.19 45.58
CA ASP A 229 15.34 6.75 45.79
C ASP A 229 16.73 6.28 45.33
N ASN A 230 17.74 7.15 45.35
CA ASN A 230 19.15 6.85 45.11
C ASN A 230 19.97 6.75 46.42
N GLN A 231 19.35 6.25 47.51
CA GLN A 231 20.08 5.69 48.64
C GLN A 231 19.82 4.18 48.76
N GLY A 232 20.11 3.47 47.68
CA GLY A 232 20.31 2.03 47.68
C GLY A 232 21.74 1.71 47.31
N GLY A 233 22.65 1.73 48.29
CA GLY A 233 23.99 1.14 48.16
C GLY A 233 25.14 2.08 48.46
N GLN A 234 25.37 2.34 49.74
CA GLN A 234 26.69 2.37 50.36
C GLN A 234 26.45 2.49 51.86
N ASP A 235 26.63 1.39 52.58
CA ASP A 235 27.41 1.35 53.81
C ASP A 235 27.55 -0.13 54.23
N GLU A 236 28.81 -0.56 54.14
CA GLU A 236 29.56 -1.61 54.86
C GLU A 236 28.89 -2.92 55.32
#